data_AF-A0A1V4PRS8-F1
#
_entry.id   AF-A0A1V4PRS8-F1
#
_cell.length_a   1.000
_cell.length_b   1.000
_cell.length_c   1.000
_cell.angle_alpha   90.00
_cell.angle_beta   90.00
_cell.angle_gamma   90.00
#
_symmetry.space_group_name_H-M   'P 1'
#
loop_
_entity.id
_entity.type
_entity.pdbx_description
1 polymer ?
#
loop_
_entity_poly.entity_id
_entity_poly.type
_entity_poly.pdbx_seq_one_letter_code
_entity_poly.pdbx_strand_id
1 'polypeptide(L)'
;MSTRSSRAAGLLLGHVADRLFGDPRRWHPVAGLGAVAGALERRMYADNRRRGVAYVTILVGSTTALAVLAERRARNPLAHTVLTAVVTWAVLGGRSLEREAQAVHDLLAADDVHGARRRLRNLVGRDTADLTPDEIARAVIESVAENTSDAVVTSYVWGATLGVPGLVMHRTANTLDAMVGHHNARFERFGWAAARFDDLIGLPGSRLAGLLTSAMGRHPRGALAAWRRDARGHPSPNAGVVEASFAGALGIRLGGTNTYYGNRVEHRALMGDGRLPAPDDVPVAVELARRVGWGAAVLAAGVSVAPRPVWRATRRGGLRPTGIGILGVRAAPGTNFWKCVVATSLQPRDV
;
A
#
# COMPACT_ATOMS: atom_id res chain seq x y z
N MET A 1 -16.27 24.80 -13.14
CA MET A 1 -15.97 23.59 -12.33
C MET A 1 -15.08 24.00 -11.16
N SER A 2 -15.45 23.68 -9.92
CA SER A 2 -14.65 24.03 -8.74
C SER A 2 -13.39 23.16 -8.63
N THR A 3 -12.36 23.60 -7.89
CA THR A 3 -11.16 22.79 -7.60
C THR A 3 -11.48 21.44 -6.94
N ARG A 4 -12.61 21.38 -6.21
CA ARG A 4 -13.15 20.17 -5.60
C ARG A 4 -13.71 19.21 -6.63
N SER A 5 -14.48 19.72 -7.58
CA SER A 5 -15.05 18.95 -8.68
C SER A 5 -13.97 18.44 -9.63
N SER A 6 -12.95 19.25 -9.93
CA SER A 6 -11.81 18.84 -10.77
C SER A 6 -10.96 17.77 -10.08
N ARG A 7 -10.74 17.87 -8.77
CA ARG A 7 -10.09 16.82 -7.98
C ARG A 7 -10.86 15.50 -8.05
N ALA A 8 -12.16 15.54 -7.77
CA ALA A 8 -13.01 14.35 -7.80
C ALA A 8 -13.00 13.67 -9.17
N ALA A 9 -13.16 14.45 -10.25
CA ALA A 9 -13.07 13.95 -11.61
C ALA A 9 -11.68 13.36 -11.91
N GLY A 10 -10.61 14.04 -11.49
CA GLY A 10 -9.24 13.57 -11.66
C GLY A 10 -8.97 12.24 -10.96
N LEU A 11 -9.40 12.09 -9.71
CA LEU A 11 -9.25 10.83 -8.95
C LEU A 11 -9.95 9.67 -9.67
N LEU A 12 -11.18 9.87 -10.15
CA LEU A 12 -11.94 8.83 -10.86
C LEU A 12 -11.33 8.50 -12.22
N LEU A 13 -10.95 9.52 -13.01
CA LEU A 13 -10.31 9.33 -14.31
C LEU A 13 -8.95 8.62 -14.18
N GLY A 14 -8.16 8.97 -13.16
CA GLY A 14 -6.92 8.28 -12.85
C GLY A 14 -7.12 6.82 -12.43
N HIS A 15 -8.19 6.52 -11.69
CA HIS A 15 -8.57 5.14 -11.40
C HIS A 15 -8.90 4.36 -12.66
N VAL A 16 -9.76 4.92 -13.53
CA VAL A 16 -10.12 4.30 -14.81
C VAL A 16 -8.88 4.07 -15.66
N ALA A 17 -7.95 5.04 -15.71
CA ALA A 17 -6.67 4.87 -16.39
C ALA A 17 -5.84 3.73 -15.80
N ASP A 18 -5.75 3.56 -14.47
CA ASP A 18 -5.09 2.40 -13.84
C ASP A 18 -5.76 1.09 -14.29
N ARG A 19 -7.09 1.03 -14.29
CA ARG A 19 -7.85 -0.16 -14.73
C ARG A 19 -7.57 -0.54 -16.19
N LEU A 20 -7.53 0.44 -17.08
CA LEU A 20 -7.36 0.23 -18.53
C LEU A 20 -5.92 -0.07 -18.90
N PHE A 21 -4.98 0.74 -18.42
CA PHE A 21 -3.59 0.69 -18.85
C PHE A 21 -2.70 -0.11 -17.87
N GLY A 22 -2.99 0.00 -16.57
CA GLY A 22 -2.07 -0.39 -15.50
C GLY A 22 -0.79 0.44 -15.54
N ASP A 23 0.28 -0.11 -14.98
CA ASP A 23 1.59 0.53 -14.90
C ASP A 23 2.25 0.60 -16.31
N PRO A 24 2.86 1.74 -16.69
CA PRO A 24 3.57 1.85 -17.96
C PRO A 24 4.82 0.95 -17.99
N ARG A 25 5.05 0.28 -19.13
CA ARG A 25 6.19 -0.65 -19.30
C ARG A 25 7.56 0.05 -19.30
N ARG A 26 7.62 1.31 -19.76
CA ARG A 26 8.84 2.13 -19.83
C ARG A 26 8.58 3.46 -19.13
N TRP A 27 9.64 4.07 -18.60
CA TRP A 27 9.59 5.37 -17.92
C TRP A 27 8.58 5.42 -16.77
N HIS A 28 8.51 4.34 -15.99
CA HIS A 28 7.58 4.25 -14.87
C HIS A 28 7.91 5.30 -13.81
N PRO A 29 7.00 6.24 -13.48
CA PRO A 29 7.31 7.37 -12.59
C PRO A 29 7.84 6.94 -11.22
N VAL A 30 7.25 5.88 -10.65
CA VAL A 30 7.71 5.30 -9.37
C VAL A 30 9.10 4.66 -9.50
N ALA A 31 9.45 4.09 -10.66
CA ALA A 31 10.77 3.50 -10.85
C ALA A 31 11.83 4.59 -11.01
N GLY A 32 11.49 5.70 -11.68
CA GLY A 32 12.34 6.89 -11.70
C GLY A 32 12.57 7.44 -10.29
N LEU A 33 11.52 7.53 -9.46
CA LEU A 33 11.66 7.86 -8.04
C LEU A 33 12.57 6.87 -7.32
N GLY A 34 12.39 5.56 -7.53
CA GLY A 34 13.24 4.52 -6.94
C GLY A 34 14.71 4.63 -7.36
N ALA A 35 14.98 4.99 -8.61
CA ALA A 35 16.35 5.21 -9.10
C ALA A 35 17.02 6.42 -8.41
N VAL A 36 16.29 7.54 -8.29
CA VAL A 36 16.75 8.74 -7.58
C VAL A 36 16.97 8.45 -6.10
N ALA A 37 16.01 7.76 -5.48
CA ALA A 37 16.06 7.34 -4.09
C ALA A 37 17.28 6.44 -3.83
N GLY A 38 17.51 5.43 -4.68
CA GLY A 38 18.67 4.53 -4.56
C GLY A 38 20.00 5.25 -4.78
N ALA A 39 20.07 6.20 -5.72
CA ALA A 39 21.27 7.03 -5.91
C ALA A 39 21.56 7.91 -4.68
N LEU A 40 20.51 8.48 -4.07
CA LEU A 40 20.65 9.27 -2.86
C LEU A 40 21.01 8.41 -1.64
N GLU A 41 20.43 7.22 -1.52
CA GLU A 41 20.74 6.24 -0.46
C GLU A 41 22.23 5.91 -0.48
N ARG A 42 22.80 5.54 -1.63
CA ARG A 42 24.24 5.25 -1.75
C ARG A 42 25.15 6.39 -1.30
N ARG A 43 24.71 7.64 -1.45
CA ARG A 43 25.48 8.84 -1.05
C ARG A 43 25.27 9.23 0.41
N MET A 44 24.08 9.01 0.96
CA MET A 44 23.70 9.44 2.30
C MET A 44 23.82 8.32 3.34
N TYR A 45 23.97 7.07 2.90
CA TYR A 45 23.97 5.91 3.76
C TYR A 45 25.02 6.05 4.86
N ALA A 46 24.54 5.88 6.08
CA ALA A 46 25.34 5.49 7.22
C ALA A 46 24.41 4.74 8.16
N ASP A 47 24.95 3.80 8.93
CA ASP A 47 24.18 3.10 9.96
C ASP A 47 23.85 4.07 11.11
N ASN A 48 22.86 4.95 10.90
CA ASN A 48 22.31 5.83 11.91
C ASN A 48 20.93 6.38 11.49
N ARG A 49 20.10 6.64 12.50
CA ARG A 49 18.74 7.15 12.29
C ARG A 49 18.70 8.57 11.72
N ARG A 50 19.68 9.43 12.04
CA ARG A 50 19.67 10.84 11.61
C ARG A 50 19.80 10.97 10.08
N ARG A 51 20.67 10.16 9.45
CA ARG A 51 20.82 10.08 8.00
C ARG A 51 19.56 9.51 7.34
N GLY A 52 18.94 8.51 7.95
CA GLY A 52 17.63 8.00 7.55
C GLY A 52 16.53 9.05 7.55
N VAL A 53 16.42 9.82 8.64
CA VAL A 53 15.46 10.93 8.75
C VAL A 53 15.74 12.01 7.69
N ALA A 54 16.99 12.39 7.49
CA ALA A 54 17.37 13.35 6.46
C ALA A 54 17.02 12.85 5.05
N TYR A 55 17.30 11.58 4.76
CA TYR A 55 16.98 10.92 3.49
C TYR A 55 15.46 10.96 3.20
N VAL A 56 14.63 10.55 4.16
CA VAL A 56 13.16 10.60 4.02
C VAL A 56 12.68 12.03 3.87
N THR A 57 13.17 12.96 4.70
CA THR A 57 12.75 14.36 4.67
C THR A 57 13.07 15.02 3.33
N ILE A 58 14.27 14.78 2.78
CA ILE A 58 14.68 15.33 1.49
C ILE A 58 13.77 14.79 0.38
N LEU A 59 13.56 13.48 0.29
CA LEU A 59 12.79 12.88 -0.81
C LEU A 59 11.29 13.16 -0.70
N VAL A 60 10.67 12.93 0.46
CA VAL A 60 9.26 13.25 0.67
C VAL A 60 9.02 14.75 0.55
N GLY A 61 9.87 15.58 1.17
CA GLY A 61 9.75 17.04 1.14
C GLY A 61 9.89 17.62 -0.27
N SER A 62 10.93 17.23 -1.02
CA SER A 62 11.15 17.74 -2.37
C SER A 62 10.07 17.29 -3.36
N THR A 63 9.69 16.00 -3.36
CA THR A 63 8.63 15.51 -4.25
C THR A 63 7.27 16.14 -3.94
N THR A 64 6.94 16.30 -2.65
CA THR A 64 5.70 16.98 -2.25
C THR A 64 5.73 18.46 -2.61
N ALA A 65 6.86 19.16 -2.44
CA ALA A 65 6.99 20.56 -2.85
C ALA A 65 6.81 20.76 -4.35
N LEU A 66 7.38 19.87 -5.17
CA LEU A 66 7.17 19.86 -6.62
C LEU A 66 5.70 19.60 -6.98
N ALA A 67 5.04 18.68 -6.29
CA ALA A 67 3.61 18.41 -6.47
C ALA A 67 2.73 19.62 -6.12
N VAL A 68 3.05 20.34 -5.04
CA VAL A 68 2.38 21.60 -4.67
C VAL A 68 2.57 22.66 -5.75
N LEU A 69 3.79 22.81 -6.27
CA LEU A 69 4.07 23.77 -7.34
C LEU A 69 3.28 23.42 -8.61
N ALA A 70 3.27 22.14 -9.01
CA ALA A 70 2.51 21.66 -10.16
C ALA A 70 1.02 21.92 -10.01
N GLU A 71 0.42 21.57 -8.86
CA GLU A 71 -1.01 21.80 -8.61
C GLU A 71 -1.35 23.30 -8.62
N ARG A 72 -0.48 24.16 -8.08
CA ARG A 72 -0.66 25.63 -8.12
C ARG A 72 -0.57 26.22 -9.53
N ARG A 73 0.16 25.58 -10.46
CA ARG A 73 0.24 26.02 -11.87
C ARG A 73 -0.93 25.55 -12.72
N ALA A 74 -1.62 24.48 -12.32
CA ALA A 74 -2.83 24.01 -12.97
C ALA A 74 -4.06 24.88 -12.62
N ARG A 75 -4.05 26.15 -13.06
CA ARG A 75 -5.05 27.16 -12.67
C ARG A 75 -6.45 26.93 -13.25
N ASN A 76 -6.55 26.37 -14.46
CA ASN A 76 -7.85 26.09 -15.06
C ASN A 76 -8.35 24.69 -14.63
N PRO A 77 -9.68 24.47 -14.55
CA PRO A 77 -10.21 23.21 -14.02
C PRO A 77 -9.85 21.97 -14.84
N LEU A 78 -9.67 22.11 -16.16
CA LEU A 78 -9.28 21.01 -17.04
C LEU A 78 -7.85 20.55 -16.75
N ALA A 79 -6.89 21.49 -16.69
CA ALA A 79 -5.50 21.23 -16.35
C ALA A 79 -5.37 20.60 -14.95
N HIS A 80 -6.16 21.08 -13.97
CA HIS A 80 -6.17 20.50 -12.63
C HIS A 80 -6.70 19.06 -12.63
N THR A 81 -7.77 18.81 -13.39
CA THR A 81 -8.35 17.47 -13.56
C THR A 81 -7.35 16.52 -14.22
N VAL A 82 -6.72 16.94 -15.32
CA VAL A 82 -5.73 16.14 -16.06
C VAL A 82 -4.51 15.86 -15.19
N LEU A 83 -3.96 16.87 -14.51
CA LEU A 83 -2.84 16.69 -13.59
C LEU A 83 -3.20 15.69 -12.49
N THR A 84 -4.36 15.85 -11.86
CA THR A 84 -4.82 14.94 -10.81
C THR A 84 -4.98 13.52 -11.37
N ALA A 85 -5.60 13.34 -12.54
CA ALA A 85 -5.78 12.03 -13.16
C ALA A 85 -4.46 11.34 -13.49
N VAL A 86 -3.51 12.06 -14.11
CA VAL A 86 -2.19 11.52 -14.45
C VAL A 86 -1.42 11.13 -13.19
N VAL A 87 -1.43 11.99 -12.15
CA VAL A 87 -0.76 11.67 -10.89
C VAL A 87 -1.44 10.50 -10.19
N THR A 88 -2.77 10.47 -10.12
CA THR A 88 -3.53 9.34 -9.55
C THR A 88 -3.18 8.04 -10.27
N TRP A 89 -3.22 8.01 -11.59
CA TRP A 89 -2.81 6.85 -12.38
C TRP A 89 -1.37 6.43 -12.08
N ALA A 90 -0.43 7.38 -12.02
CA ALA A 90 0.98 7.08 -11.79
C ALA A 90 1.27 6.51 -10.39
N VAL A 91 0.52 6.93 -9.36
CA VAL A 91 0.74 6.45 -7.99
C VAL A 91 0.03 5.12 -7.71
N LEU A 92 -1.19 4.94 -8.23
CA LEU A 92 -1.96 3.71 -8.09
C LEU A 92 -1.31 2.56 -8.86
N GLY A 93 -1.47 1.32 -8.38
CA GLY A 93 -1.18 0.13 -9.19
C GLY A 93 -2.05 -1.04 -8.79
N GLY A 94 -3.34 -0.78 -8.67
CA GLY A 94 -4.32 -1.83 -8.39
C GLY A 94 -4.36 -2.83 -9.54
N ARG A 95 -4.45 -2.35 -10.79
CA ARG A 95 -4.44 -3.25 -11.97
C ARG A 95 -3.18 -4.10 -12.06
N SER A 96 -2.07 -3.48 -11.72
CA SER A 96 -0.74 -4.03 -11.77
C SER A 96 -0.63 -5.18 -10.73
N LEU A 97 -1.06 -4.95 -9.49
CA LEU A 97 -1.20 -5.98 -8.44
C LEU A 97 -2.10 -7.15 -8.87
N GLU A 98 -3.27 -6.86 -9.44
CA GLU A 98 -4.20 -7.90 -9.93
C GLU A 98 -3.52 -8.81 -10.97
N ARG A 99 -2.80 -8.22 -11.93
CA ARG A 99 -2.11 -8.98 -13.00
C ARG A 99 -1.05 -9.91 -12.43
N GLU A 100 -0.32 -9.49 -11.40
CA GLU A 100 0.68 -10.35 -10.77
C GLU A 100 0.05 -11.50 -10.00
N ALA A 101 -0.95 -11.20 -9.17
CA ALA A 101 -1.67 -12.22 -8.40
C ALA A 101 -2.30 -13.27 -9.33
N GLN A 102 -2.91 -12.82 -10.43
CA GLN A 102 -3.47 -13.72 -11.43
C GLN A 102 -2.38 -14.53 -12.14
N ALA A 103 -1.24 -13.93 -12.48
CA ALA A 103 -0.14 -14.68 -13.10
C ALA A 103 0.41 -15.79 -12.20
N VAL A 104 0.44 -15.59 -10.87
CA VAL A 104 0.81 -16.65 -9.93
C VAL A 104 -0.27 -17.73 -9.87
N HIS A 105 -1.54 -17.33 -9.83
CA HIS A 105 -2.67 -18.28 -9.85
C HIS A 105 -2.69 -19.13 -11.12
N ASP A 106 -2.50 -18.53 -12.30
CA ASP A 106 -2.51 -19.24 -13.59
C ASP A 106 -1.39 -20.30 -13.64
N LEU A 107 -0.24 -20.03 -13.03
CA LEU A 107 0.85 -21.01 -12.90
C LEU A 107 0.48 -22.16 -11.96
N LEU A 108 -0.18 -21.87 -10.84
CA LEU A 108 -0.69 -22.90 -9.93
C LEU A 108 -1.78 -23.76 -10.60
N ALA A 109 -2.69 -23.15 -11.36
CA ALA A 109 -3.75 -23.85 -12.09
C ALA A 109 -3.20 -24.75 -13.20
N ALA A 110 -1.99 -24.47 -13.68
CA ALA A 110 -1.26 -25.29 -14.65
C ALA A 110 -0.29 -26.29 -14.00
N ASP A 111 -0.37 -26.50 -12.67
CA ASP A 111 0.57 -27.33 -11.87
C ASP A 111 2.05 -26.91 -11.97
N ASP A 112 2.37 -25.70 -12.45
CA ASP A 112 3.73 -25.15 -12.46
C ASP A 112 4.07 -24.45 -11.14
N VAL A 113 4.23 -25.24 -10.08
CA VAL A 113 4.58 -24.75 -8.74
C VAL A 113 5.93 -24.02 -8.75
N HIS A 114 6.92 -24.51 -9.52
CA HIS A 114 8.22 -23.86 -9.63
C HIS A 114 8.13 -22.48 -10.28
N GLY A 115 7.35 -22.35 -11.34
CA GLY A 115 6.99 -21.08 -11.96
C GLY A 115 6.31 -20.14 -10.97
N ALA A 116 5.30 -20.65 -10.26
CA ALA A 116 4.55 -19.88 -9.27
C ALA A 116 5.47 -19.33 -8.16
N ARG A 117 6.38 -20.14 -7.61
CA ARG A 117 7.40 -19.69 -6.63
C ARG A 117 8.30 -18.59 -7.19
N ARG A 118 8.82 -18.76 -8.42
CA ARG A 118 9.67 -17.74 -9.04
C ARG A 118 8.93 -16.43 -9.24
N ARG A 119 7.66 -16.47 -9.66
CA ARG A 119 6.80 -15.31 -9.91
C ARG A 119 6.37 -14.63 -8.61
N LEU A 120 6.06 -15.41 -7.57
CA LEU A 120 5.67 -14.93 -6.25
C LEU A 120 6.70 -13.99 -5.62
N ARG A 121 8.00 -14.16 -5.91
CA ARG A 121 9.07 -13.25 -5.43
C ARG A 121 8.89 -11.79 -5.85
N ASN A 122 8.06 -11.52 -6.85
CA ASN A 122 7.74 -10.13 -7.18
C ASN A 122 6.80 -9.55 -6.11
N LEU A 123 5.88 -10.33 -5.55
CA LEU A 123 4.87 -9.89 -4.57
C LEU A 123 5.41 -9.87 -3.14
N VAL A 124 6.22 -10.85 -2.77
CA VAL A 124 6.67 -11.06 -1.38
C VAL A 124 8.16 -10.81 -1.19
N GLY A 125 8.52 -10.27 -0.03
CA GLY A 125 9.92 -10.11 0.41
C GLY A 125 10.49 -11.31 1.18
N ARG A 126 9.82 -12.47 1.16
CA ARG A 126 10.20 -13.69 1.90
C ARG A 126 10.73 -14.79 0.98
N ASP A 127 11.36 -15.82 1.57
CA ASP A 127 11.79 -16.98 0.80
C ASP A 127 10.56 -17.74 0.28
N THR A 128 10.66 -18.23 -0.95
CA THR A 128 9.58 -18.91 -1.68
C THR A 128 9.96 -20.33 -2.10
N ALA A 129 11.21 -20.75 -1.89
CA ALA A 129 11.76 -21.97 -2.47
C ALA A 129 10.97 -23.24 -2.11
N ASP A 130 10.48 -23.32 -0.87
CA ASP A 130 9.85 -24.51 -0.30
C ASP A 130 8.33 -24.39 -0.11
N LEU A 131 7.71 -23.30 -0.59
CA LEU A 131 6.27 -23.08 -0.37
C LEU A 131 5.42 -24.08 -1.15
N THR A 132 4.49 -24.74 -0.48
CA THR A 132 3.43 -25.55 -1.10
C THR A 132 2.44 -24.68 -1.90
N PRO A 133 1.61 -25.25 -2.80
CA PRO A 133 0.58 -24.49 -3.54
C PRO A 133 -0.33 -23.65 -2.64
N ASP A 134 -0.77 -24.20 -1.51
CA ASP A 134 -1.63 -23.51 -0.54
C ASP A 134 -0.89 -22.37 0.18
N GLU A 135 0.39 -22.56 0.49
CA GLU A 135 1.22 -21.50 1.07
C GLU A 135 1.55 -20.39 0.07
N ILE A 136 1.68 -20.71 -1.22
CA ILE A 136 1.79 -19.72 -2.29
C ILE A 136 0.48 -18.94 -2.38
N ALA A 137 -0.68 -19.61 -2.37
CA ALA A 137 -1.98 -18.95 -2.38
C ALA A 137 -2.16 -18.02 -1.18
N ARG A 138 -1.84 -18.50 0.04
CA ARG A 138 -1.79 -17.68 1.26
C ARG A 138 -0.91 -16.45 1.07
N ALA A 139 0.31 -16.63 0.57
CA ALA A 139 1.25 -15.54 0.34
C ALA A 139 0.70 -14.47 -0.62
N VAL A 140 0.08 -14.90 -1.72
CA VAL A 140 -0.55 -13.99 -2.69
C VAL A 140 -1.69 -13.21 -2.02
N ILE A 141 -2.55 -13.88 -1.25
CA ILE A 141 -3.72 -13.24 -0.61
C ILE A 141 -3.28 -12.24 0.47
N GLU A 142 -2.29 -12.59 1.30
CA GLU A 142 -1.65 -11.69 2.27
C GLU A 142 -1.13 -10.43 1.54
N SER A 143 -0.34 -10.61 0.47
CA SER A 143 0.19 -9.49 -0.33
C SER A 143 -0.89 -8.66 -1.01
N VAL A 144 -1.95 -9.28 -1.54
CA VAL A 144 -3.07 -8.56 -2.17
C VAL A 144 -3.80 -7.71 -1.14
N ALA A 145 -4.06 -8.24 0.06
CA ALA A 145 -4.73 -7.50 1.13
C ALA A 145 -3.91 -6.29 1.58
N GLU A 146 -2.63 -6.49 1.86
CA GLU A 146 -1.68 -5.45 2.28
C GLU A 146 -1.52 -4.37 1.20
N ASN A 147 -1.22 -4.77 -0.05
CA ASN A 147 -1.02 -3.81 -1.14
C ASN A 147 -2.30 -3.06 -1.54
N THR A 148 -3.48 -3.64 -1.31
CA THR A 148 -4.74 -2.92 -1.54
C THR A 148 -4.87 -1.74 -0.57
N SER A 149 -4.52 -1.93 0.70
CA SER A 149 -4.40 -0.82 1.66
C SER A 149 -3.36 0.18 1.17
N ASP A 150 -2.14 -0.29 0.99
CA ASP A 150 -0.98 0.59 0.97
C ASP A 150 -0.78 1.26 -0.38
N ALA A 151 -1.02 0.59 -1.50
CA ALA A 151 -0.83 1.20 -2.82
C ALA A 151 -2.08 1.95 -3.32
N VAL A 152 -3.29 1.55 -2.87
CA VAL A 152 -4.56 2.04 -3.42
C VAL A 152 -5.33 2.89 -2.42
N VAL A 153 -5.80 2.30 -1.31
CA VAL A 153 -6.72 3.00 -0.40
C VAL A 153 -6.03 4.17 0.31
N THR A 154 -4.81 3.99 0.80
CA THR A 154 -4.05 5.06 1.47
C THR A 154 -3.74 6.21 0.51
N SER A 155 -3.41 5.92 -0.75
CA SER A 155 -3.26 6.94 -1.80
C SER A 155 -4.53 7.77 -1.97
N TYR A 156 -5.71 7.15 -1.95
CA TYR A 156 -6.98 7.86 -2.06
C TYR A 156 -7.29 8.72 -0.85
N VAL A 157 -6.99 8.26 0.37
CA VAL A 157 -7.16 9.06 1.59
C VAL A 157 -6.36 10.37 1.48
N TRP A 158 -5.08 10.28 1.11
CA TRP A 158 -4.24 11.47 0.98
C TRP A 158 -4.58 12.31 -0.26
N GLY A 159 -4.99 11.68 -1.35
CA GLY A 159 -5.45 12.38 -2.55
C GLY A 159 -6.74 13.18 -2.35
N ALA A 160 -7.72 12.64 -1.63
CA ALA A 160 -8.95 13.36 -1.30
C ALA A 160 -8.67 14.56 -0.38
N THR A 161 -7.82 14.36 0.64
CA THR A 161 -7.54 15.37 1.66
C THR A 161 -6.62 16.48 1.17
N LEU A 162 -5.48 16.12 0.57
CA LEU A 162 -4.40 17.04 0.19
C LEU A 162 -4.27 17.24 -1.32
N GLY A 163 -4.98 16.49 -2.16
CA GLY A 163 -4.88 16.59 -3.62
C GLY A 163 -3.65 15.90 -4.18
N VAL A 164 -3.11 16.45 -5.28
CA VAL A 164 -1.88 15.98 -5.93
C VAL A 164 -0.69 15.87 -4.97
N PRO A 165 -0.44 16.83 -4.06
CA PRO A 165 0.58 16.70 -3.01
C PRO A 165 0.42 15.47 -2.13
N GLY A 166 -0.82 15.13 -1.74
CA GLY A 166 -1.08 13.95 -0.90
C GLY A 166 -0.80 12.64 -1.60
N LEU A 167 -1.21 12.53 -2.87
CA LEU A 167 -0.92 11.37 -3.72
C LEU A 167 0.59 11.13 -3.82
N VAL A 168 1.35 12.19 -4.12
CA VAL A 168 2.81 12.11 -4.28
C VAL A 168 3.50 11.84 -2.95
N MET A 169 3.14 12.55 -1.89
CA MET A 169 3.72 12.37 -0.54
C MET A 169 3.62 10.91 -0.10
N HIS A 170 2.41 10.36 -0.17
CA HIS A 170 2.14 8.99 0.24
C HIS A 170 2.88 8.00 -0.66
N ARG A 171 2.82 8.17 -1.98
CA ARG A 171 3.53 7.26 -2.89
C ARG A 171 5.03 7.27 -2.67
N THR A 172 5.60 8.44 -2.40
CA THR A 172 7.02 8.55 -2.08
C THR A 172 7.34 7.80 -0.79
N ALA A 173 6.61 8.06 0.30
CA ALA A 173 6.81 7.36 1.57
C ALA A 173 6.74 5.83 1.42
N ASN A 174 5.69 5.31 0.78
CA ASN A 174 5.51 3.88 0.55
C ASN A 174 6.64 3.28 -0.31
N THR A 175 7.14 4.05 -1.28
CA THR A 175 8.28 3.61 -2.10
C THR A 175 9.58 3.59 -1.30
N LEU A 176 9.82 4.58 -0.42
CA LEU A 176 11.01 4.59 0.44
C LEU A 176 10.99 3.44 1.43
N ASP A 177 9.83 3.16 2.02
CA ASP A 177 9.65 2.05 2.94
C ASP A 177 9.91 0.70 2.26
N ALA A 178 9.37 0.50 1.06
CA ALA A 178 9.65 -0.67 0.22
C ALA A 178 11.12 -0.82 -0.21
N MET A 179 11.93 0.24 -0.12
CA MET A 179 13.35 0.18 -0.50
C MET A 179 14.26 -0.02 0.71
N VAL A 180 14.04 0.76 1.76
CA VAL A 180 14.96 0.84 2.92
C VAL A 180 14.30 0.48 4.24
N GLY A 181 12.99 0.22 4.31
CA GLY A 181 12.29 -0.11 5.56
C GLY A 181 12.48 -1.54 6.07
N HIS A 182 13.23 -2.37 5.35
CA HIS A 182 13.45 -3.77 5.71
C HIS A 182 14.32 -3.94 6.96
N HIS A 183 13.93 -4.87 7.82
CA HIS A 183 14.76 -5.34 8.93
C HIS A 183 15.92 -6.19 8.40
N ASN A 184 17.11 -5.59 8.30
CA ASN A 184 18.35 -6.28 8.01
C ASN A 184 19.54 -5.47 8.56
N ALA A 185 20.74 -6.08 8.55
CA ALA A 185 21.94 -5.47 9.12
C ALA A 185 22.30 -4.10 8.51
N ARG A 186 21.91 -3.83 7.26
CA ARG A 186 22.17 -2.55 6.59
C ARG A 186 21.15 -1.48 6.99
N PHE A 187 19.87 -1.83 7.02
CA PHE A 187 18.80 -0.83 7.08
C PHE A 187 18.12 -0.68 8.44
N GLU A 188 18.45 -1.48 9.45
CA GLU A 188 17.80 -1.44 10.77
C GLU A 188 17.72 -0.01 11.37
N ARG A 189 18.79 0.79 11.26
CA ARG A 189 18.79 2.17 11.78
C ARG A 189 18.54 3.21 10.70
N PHE A 190 19.07 3.03 9.49
CA PHE A 190 18.89 3.98 8.39
C PHE A 190 17.44 3.99 7.88
N GLY A 191 16.84 2.81 7.74
CA GLY A 191 15.47 2.59 7.26
C GLY A 191 14.36 2.95 8.23
N TRP A 192 14.67 3.05 9.52
CA TRP A 192 13.70 3.23 10.60
C TRP A 192 12.71 4.38 10.36
N ALA A 193 13.19 5.51 9.83
CA ALA A 193 12.34 6.67 9.57
C ALA A 193 11.36 6.44 8.41
N ALA A 194 11.75 5.67 7.39
CA ALA A 194 10.89 5.35 6.25
C ALA A 194 9.73 4.44 6.70
N ALA A 195 10.05 3.33 7.38
CA ALA A 195 9.07 2.41 7.94
C ALA A 195 8.11 3.10 8.91
N ARG A 196 8.64 3.93 9.81
CA ARG A 196 7.79 4.61 10.80
C ARG A 196 6.88 5.66 10.20
N PHE A 197 7.37 6.37 9.18
CA PHE A 197 6.57 7.38 8.49
C PHE A 197 5.47 6.72 7.66
N ASP A 198 5.78 5.64 6.93
CA ASP A 198 4.79 4.89 6.15
C ASP A 198 3.71 4.28 7.05
N ASP A 199 4.10 3.62 8.14
CA ASP A 199 3.19 3.10 9.17
C ASP A 199 2.20 4.17 9.64
N LEU A 200 2.71 5.37 9.95
CA LEU A 200 1.90 6.47 10.49
C LEU A 200 0.88 6.97 9.46
N ILE A 201 1.31 7.21 8.22
CA ILE A 201 0.43 7.74 7.18
C ILE A 201 -0.51 6.67 6.61
N GLY A 202 -0.16 5.38 6.76
CA GLY A 202 -0.97 4.22 6.41
C GLY A 202 -2.09 3.91 7.41
N LEU A 203 -2.05 4.48 8.62
CA LEU A 203 -3.11 4.30 9.63
C LEU A 203 -4.51 4.58 9.07
N PRO A 204 -4.84 5.78 8.54
CA PRO A 204 -6.20 6.04 8.06
C PRO A 204 -6.59 5.16 6.86
N GLY A 205 -5.64 4.89 5.95
CA GLY A 205 -5.90 4.09 4.75
C GLY A 205 -6.21 2.63 5.06
N SER A 206 -5.43 1.99 5.93
CA SER A 206 -5.67 0.61 6.36
C SER A 206 -7.00 0.41 7.08
N ARG A 207 -7.45 1.38 7.90
CA ARG A 207 -8.78 1.32 8.54
C ARG A 207 -9.90 1.49 7.53
N LEU A 208 -9.75 2.41 6.59
CA LEU A 208 -10.73 2.56 5.51
C LEU A 208 -10.78 1.29 4.64
N ALA A 209 -9.62 0.70 4.34
CA ALA A 209 -9.53 -0.54 3.59
C ALA A 209 -10.23 -1.69 4.34
N GLY A 210 -9.98 -1.88 5.64
CA GLY A 210 -10.67 -2.87 6.45
C GLY A 210 -12.20 -2.67 6.50
N LEU A 211 -12.67 -1.41 6.57
CA LEU A 211 -14.10 -1.09 6.53
C LEU A 211 -14.72 -1.41 5.16
N LEU A 212 -14.04 -1.05 4.07
CA LEU A 212 -14.47 -1.35 2.71
C LEU A 212 -14.49 -2.87 2.45
N THR A 213 -13.44 -3.58 2.86
CA THR A 213 -13.36 -5.04 2.81
C THR A 213 -14.52 -5.67 3.58
N SER A 214 -14.84 -5.14 4.77
CA SER A 214 -15.97 -5.61 5.55
C SER A 214 -17.31 -5.34 4.85
N ALA A 215 -17.49 -4.17 4.23
CA ALA A 215 -18.74 -3.83 3.55
C ALA A 215 -18.94 -4.57 2.22
N MET A 216 -17.86 -4.91 1.52
CA MET A 216 -17.89 -5.45 0.16
C MET A 216 -17.55 -6.95 0.07
N GLY A 217 -17.07 -7.53 1.15
CA GLY A 217 -16.76 -8.95 1.28
C GLY A 217 -17.99 -9.84 1.35
N ARG A 218 -17.81 -11.13 1.06
CA ARG A 218 -18.89 -12.14 1.11
C ARG A 218 -19.42 -12.35 2.54
N HIS A 219 -18.55 -12.16 3.53
CA HIS A 219 -18.87 -12.33 4.94
C HIS A 219 -18.57 -11.06 5.77
N PRO A 220 -19.41 -10.01 5.71
CA PRO A 220 -19.17 -8.74 6.40
C PRO A 220 -18.95 -8.86 7.91
N ARG A 221 -19.76 -9.70 8.56
CA ARG A 221 -19.64 -9.95 10.00
C ARG A 221 -18.35 -10.71 10.34
N GLY A 222 -17.95 -11.65 9.48
CA GLY A 222 -16.69 -12.40 9.61
C GLY A 222 -15.48 -11.48 9.50
N ALA A 223 -15.47 -10.57 8.51
CA ALA A 223 -14.42 -9.56 8.34
C ALA A 223 -14.25 -8.66 9.57
N LEU A 224 -15.35 -8.12 10.11
CA LEU A 224 -15.32 -7.27 11.31
C LEU A 224 -14.90 -8.05 12.56
N ALA A 225 -15.36 -9.30 12.71
CA ALA A 225 -14.99 -10.15 13.83
C ALA A 225 -13.49 -10.48 13.81
N ALA A 226 -12.96 -10.90 12.65
CA ALA A 226 -11.54 -11.20 12.46
C ALA A 226 -10.67 -9.96 12.69
N TRP A 227 -11.03 -8.79 12.16
CA TRP A 227 -10.32 -7.54 12.46
C TRP A 227 -10.28 -7.29 13.98
N ARG A 228 -11.43 -7.26 14.66
CA ARG A 228 -11.49 -6.92 16.10
C ARG A 228 -10.68 -7.88 16.97
N ARG A 229 -10.72 -9.17 16.64
CA ARG A 229 -10.09 -10.25 17.40
C ARG A 229 -8.59 -10.37 17.09
N ASP A 230 -8.22 -10.34 15.82
CA ASP A 230 -6.92 -10.87 15.37
C ASP A 230 -5.92 -9.78 14.97
N ALA A 231 -6.37 -8.61 14.49
CA ALA A 231 -5.50 -7.60 13.88
C ALA A 231 -4.39 -7.08 14.81
N ARG A 232 -4.61 -7.08 16.13
CA ARG A 232 -3.62 -6.63 17.13
C ARG A 232 -2.47 -7.61 17.33
N GLY A 233 -2.65 -8.87 16.93
CA GLY A 233 -1.60 -9.89 16.96
C GLY A 233 -0.60 -9.74 15.81
N HIS A 234 -0.94 -8.95 14.78
CA HIS A 234 -0.04 -8.67 13.68
C HIS A 234 0.99 -7.60 14.08
N PRO A 235 2.28 -7.78 13.75
CA PRO A 235 3.30 -6.82 14.16
C PRO A 235 3.15 -5.46 13.46
N SER A 236 2.59 -5.40 12.24
CA SER A 236 2.19 -4.13 11.60
C SER A 236 0.76 -3.75 11.99
N PRO A 237 0.53 -2.54 12.52
CA PRO A 237 -0.80 -2.05 12.89
C PRO A 237 -1.69 -1.73 11.68
N ASN A 238 -1.14 -1.74 10.47
CA ASN A 238 -1.84 -1.49 9.22
C ASN A 238 -2.19 -2.81 8.53
N ALA A 239 -1.18 -3.64 8.25
CA ALA A 239 -1.36 -4.92 7.58
C ALA A 239 -2.29 -5.84 8.37
N GLY A 240 -2.18 -5.87 9.71
CA GLY A 240 -3.07 -6.67 10.55
C GLY A 240 -4.55 -6.37 10.39
N VAL A 241 -4.90 -5.10 10.15
CA VAL A 241 -6.30 -4.69 9.92
C VAL A 241 -6.81 -5.29 8.61
N VAL A 242 -6.04 -5.15 7.53
CA VAL A 242 -6.50 -5.57 6.20
C VAL A 242 -6.38 -7.06 5.98
N GLU A 243 -5.30 -7.71 6.40
CA GLU A 243 -5.15 -9.17 6.32
C GLU A 243 -6.25 -9.86 7.12
N ALA A 244 -6.52 -9.44 8.36
CA ALA A 244 -7.61 -10.02 9.16
C ALA A 244 -8.99 -9.76 8.54
N SER A 245 -9.23 -8.56 8.00
CA SER A 245 -10.48 -8.25 7.32
C SER A 245 -10.67 -9.12 6.07
N PHE A 246 -9.62 -9.35 5.27
CA PHE A 246 -9.67 -10.23 4.10
C PHE A 246 -9.89 -11.69 4.50
N ALA A 247 -9.17 -12.18 5.52
CA ALA A 247 -9.35 -13.54 6.03
C ALA A 247 -10.80 -13.80 6.44
N GLY A 248 -11.37 -12.90 7.26
CA GLY A 248 -12.76 -13.00 7.69
C GLY A 248 -13.78 -12.79 6.56
N ALA A 249 -13.51 -11.91 5.59
CA ALA A 249 -14.39 -11.66 4.44
C ALA A 249 -14.47 -12.86 3.48
N LEU A 250 -13.38 -13.62 3.37
CA LEU A 250 -13.24 -14.77 2.48
C LEU A 250 -13.55 -16.11 3.18
N GLY A 251 -13.64 -16.13 4.52
CA GLY A 251 -13.86 -17.36 5.28
C GLY A 251 -12.62 -18.27 5.26
N ILE A 252 -11.42 -17.67 5.27
CA ILE A 252 -10.13 -18.37 5.29
C ILE A 252 -9.31 -17.94 6.51
N ARG A 253 -8.16 -18.60 6.70
CA ARG A 253 -7.19 -18.29 7.75
C ARG A 253 -5.85 -17.88 7.16
N LEU A 254 -5.38 -16.69 7.52
CA LEU A 254 -4.07 -16.14 7.11
C LEU A 254 -3.08 -16.11 8.29
N GLY A 255 -1.83 -15.75 8.02
CA GLY A 255 -0.75 -15.75 9.01
C GLY A 255 -0.08 -17.12 9.17
N GLY A 256 0.61 -17.32 10.30
CA GLY A 256 1.43 -18.50 10.54
C GLY A 256 2.92 -18.23 10.31
N THR A 257 3.67 -19.27 9.98
CA THR A 257 5.12 -19.22 9.87
C THR A 257 5.57 -18.71 8.51
N ASN A 258 6.49 -17.74 8.52
CA ASN A 258 7.13 -17.19 7.33
C ASN A 258 8.65 -17.32 7.47
N THR A 259 9.31 -17.88 6.46
CA THR A 259 10.77 -17.96 6.38
C THR A 259 11.29 -16.89 5.45
N TYR A 260 12.22 -16.06 5.93
CA TYR A 260 12.91 -15.05 5.15
C TYR A 260 14.32 -15.50 4.78
N TYR A 261 14.89 -14.85 3.77
CA TYR A 261 16.29 -15.04 3.39
C TYR A 261 17.23 -14.94 4.58
N GLY A 262 18.21 -15.85 4.65
CA GLY A 262 19.11 -15.98 5.80
C GLY A 262 18.51 -16.74 6.98
N ASN A 263 17.53 -17.63 6.74
CA ASN A 263 16.91 -18.52 7.73
C ASN A 263 16.21 -17.81 8.89
N ARG A 264 15.80 -16.54 8.72
CA ARG A 264 15.01 -15.83 9.73
C ARG A 264 13.57 -16.30 9.67
N VAL A 265 13.09 -16.89 10.76
CA VAL A 265 11.70 -17.32 10.90
C VAL A 265 10.89 -16.26 11.64
N GLU A 266 9.74 -15.91 11.11
CA GLU A 266 8.75 -15.03 11.75
C GLU A 266 7.45 -15.79 11.95
N HIS A 267 6.90 -15.73 13.16
CA HIS A 267 5.57 -16.25 13.46
C HIS A 267 4.57 -15.10 13.48
N ARG A 268 3.74 -15.03 12.44
CA ARG A 268 2.62 -14.09 12.39
C ARG A 268 1.40 -14.72 13.07
N ALA A 269 0.69 -13.92 13.86
CA ALA A 269 -0.57 -14.35 14.47
C ALA A 269 -1.53 -14.85 13.38
N LEU A 270 -2.26 -15.93 13.69
CA LEU A 270 -3.31 -16.43 12.82
C LEU A 270 -4.47 -15.43 12.80
N MET A 271 -4.99 -15.16 11.61
CA MET A 271 -6.09 -14.21 11.39
C MET A 271 -7.22 -14.90 10.63
N GLY A 272 -8.46 -14.75 11.12
CA GLY A 272 -9.63 -15.49 10.63
C GLY A 272 -9.81 -16.86 11.28
N ASP A 273 -11.03 -17.41 11.19
CA ASP A 273 -11.43 -18.70 11.77
C ASP A 273 -11.79 -19.75 10.69
N GLY A 274 -11.58 -19.41 9.42
CA GLY A 274 -11.90 -20.26 8.29
C GLY A 274 -10.93 -21.42 8.04
N ARG A 275 -11.10 -22.05 6.88
CA ARG A 275 -10.18 -23.07 6.36
C ARG A 275 -8.85 -22.45 5.91
N LEU A 276 -7.84 -23.29 5.67
CA LEU A 276 -6.60 -22.81 5.06
C LEU A 276 -6.87 -22.30 3.63
N PRO A 277 -6.12 -21.30 3.14
CA PRO A 277 -6.25 -20.78 1.79
C PRO A 277 -5.83 -21.82 0.76
N ALA A 278 -6.52 -21.83 -0.38
CA ALA A 278 -6.23 -22.68 -1.52
C ALA A 278 -6.02 -21.81 -2.78
N PRO A 279 -5.40 -22.32 -3.85
CA PRO A 279 -5.18 -21.57 -5.09
C PRO A 279 -6.44 -20.88 -5.65
N ASP A 280 -7.60 -21.52 -5.53
CA ASP A 280 -8.89 -21.00 -6.00
C ASP A 280 -9.41 -19.78 -5.22
N ASP A 281 -8.82 -19.46 -4.06
CA ASP A 281 -9.16 -18.25 -3.31
C ASP A 281 -8.49 -17.00 -3.88
N VAL A 282 -7.40 -17.16 -4.65
CA VAL A 282 -6.65 -16.03 -5.21
C VAL A 282 -7.53 -15.15 -6.10
N PRO A 283 -8.27 -15.67 -7.09
CA PRO A 283 -9.16 -14.84 -7.91
C PRO A 283 -10.26 -14.14 -7.08
N VAL A 284 -10.75 -14.79 -6.02
CA VAL A 284 -11.77 -14.22 -5.13
C VAL A 284 -11.19 -13.05 -4.32
N ALA A 285 -9.98 -13.19 -3.80
CA ALA A 285 -9.28 -12.11 -3.10
C ALA A 285 -8.98 -10.92 -4.03
N VAL A 286 -8.54 -11.20 -5.26
CA VAL A 286 -8.29 -10.19 -6.29
C VAL A 286 -9.57 -9.41 -6.65
N GLU A 287 -10.71 -10.09 -6.79
CA GLU A 287 -12.00 -9.45 -7.03
C GLU A 287 -12.44 -8.57 -5.84
N LEU A 288 -12.23 -9.03 -4.60
CA LEU A 288 -12.51 -8.22 -3.41
C LEU A 288 -11.63 -6.97 -3.36
N ALA A 289 -10.32 -7.11 -3.61
CA ALA A 289 -9.38 -5.99 -3.71
C ALA A 289 -9.81 -4.96 -4.76
N ARG A 290 -10.27 -5.43 -5.93
CA ARG A 290 -10.81 -4.57 -7.00
C ARG A 290 -12.03 -3.76 -6.54
N ARG A 291 -12.99 -4.41 -5.87
CA ARG A 291 -14.18 -3.73 -5.32
C ARG A 291 -13.79 -2.68 -4.29
N VAL A 292 -12.88 -3.03 -3.37
CA VAL A 292 -12.32 -2.11 -2.38
C VAL A 292 -11.66 -0.91 -3.06
N GLY A 293 -10.90 -1.12 -4.13
CA GLY A 293 -10.30 -0.06 -4.93
C GLY A 293 -11.32 0.91 -5.54
N TRP A 294 -12.39 0.38 -6.14
CA TRP A 294 -13.51 1.20 -6.64
C TRP A 294 -14.24 1.95 -5.52
N GLY A 295 -14.50 1.27 -4.40
CA GLY A 295 -15.11 1.88 -3.22
C GLY A 295 -14.29 3.06 -2.70
N ALA A 296 -12.97 2.89 -2.59
CA ALA A 296 -12.07 3.95 -2.17
C ALA A 296 -12.06 5.13 -3.16
N ALA A 297 -12.06 4.86 -4.47
CA ALA A 297 -12.11 5.89 -5.50
C ALA A 297 -13.40 6.73 -5.42
N VAL A 298 -14.56 6.08 -5.29
CA VAL A 298 -15.87 6.74 -5.17
C VAL A 298 -15.95 7.54 -3.87
N LEU A 299 -15.52 6.97 -2.74
CA LEU A 299 -15.51 7.68 -1.47
C LEU A 299 -14.57 8.89 -1.50
N ALA A 300 -13.39 8.76 -2.08
CA ALA A 300 -12.44 9.86 -2.21
C ALA A 300 -12.98 11.00 -3.09
N ALA A 301 -13.66 10.66 -4.19
CA ALA A 301 -14.36 11.62 -5.04
C ALA A 301 -15.49 12.32 -4.28
N GLY A 302 -16.31 11.57 -3.53
CA GLY A 302 -17.39 12.10 -2.69
C GLY A 302 -16.89 13.04 -1.60
N VAL A 303 -15.84 12.65 -0.87
CA VAL A 303 -15.19 13.50 0.15
C VAL A 303 -14.62 14.78 -0.47
N SER A 304 -14.09 14.71 -1.70
CA SER A 304 -13.53 15.87 -2.38
C SER A 304 -14.58 16.92 -2.71
N VAL A 305 -15.82 16.53 -3.00
CA VAL A 305 -16.94 17.45 -3.29
C VAL A 305 -17.78 17.80 -2.06
N ALA A 306 -17.70 17.03 -0.98
CA ALA A 306 -18.49 17.27 0.23
C ALA A 306 -18.25 18.69 0.79
N PRO A 307 -19.32 19.41 1.20
CA PRO A 307 -19.16 20.63 1.96
C PRO A 307 -18.49 20.29 3.29
N ARG A 308 -17.35 20.92 3.59
CA ARG A 308 -16.75 20.76 4.93
C ARG A 308 -17.76 21.28 5.95
N PRO A 309 -18.03 20.54 7.05
CA PRO A 309 -18.83 21.10 8.12
C PRO A 309 -18.12 22.37 8.57
N VAL A 310 -18.81 23.50 8.47
CA VAL A 310 -18.34 24.74 9.09
C VAL A 310 -18.38 24.46 10.58
N TRP A 311 -17.23 24.06 11.14
CA TRP A 311 -17.03 24.04 12.57
C TRP A 311 -17.14 25.50 13.02
N ARG A 312 -18.36 25.95 13.33
CA ARG A 312 -18.56 27.13 14.17
C ARG A 312 -17.97 26.76 15.51
N ALA A 313 -16.72 27.17 15.74
CA ALA A 313 -16.07 27.04 17.02
C ALA A 313 -16.88 27.87 18.03
N THR A 314 -17.84 27.24 18.70
CA THR A 314 -18.31 27.73 19.99
C THR A 314 -17.11 27.66 20.93
N ARG A 315 -16.49 28.82 21.17
CA ARG A 315 -15.52 29.00 22.24
C ARG A 315 -16.18 28.58 23.55
N ARG A 316 -15.91 27.37 24.03
CA ARG A 316 -16.16 26.99 25.43
C ARG A 316 -14.95 26.24 25.97
N GLY A 317 -14.32 26.87 26.96
CA GLY A 317 -13.75 26.25 28.16
C GLY A 317 -12.62 25.25 27.96
N GLY A 318 -11.41 25.67 28.33
CA GLY A 318 -10.21 24.85 28.30
C GLY A 318 -10.29 23.60 29.19
N LEU A 319 -9.69 22.53 28.70
CA LEU A 319 -9.25 21.39 29.49
C LEU A 319 -7.81 21.06 29.07
N ARG A 320 -6.94 20.96 30.08
CA ARG A 320 -5.51 20.64 29.95
C ARG A 320 -5.33 19.18 29.50
N PRO A 321 -4.37 18.86 28.61
CA PRO A 321 -4.07 17.47 28.28
C PRO A 321 -3.15 16.85 29.33
N THR A 322 -3.63 15.81 30.02
CA THR A 322 -2.80 14.84 30.74
C THR A 322 -2.21 13.82 29.76
N GLY A 323 -1.00 13.36 30.07
CA GLY A 323 -0.07 12.70 29.16
C GLY A 323 -0.53 11.38 28.54
N ILE A 324 0.02 11.11 27.36
CA ILE A 324 -0.03 9.81 26.70
C ILE A 324 1.41 9.33 26.54
N GLY A 325 1.71 8.22 27.21
CA GLY A 325 2.98 7.52 27.11
C GLY A 325 3.22 7.00 25.69
N ILE A 326 4.44 7.20 25.21
CA ILE A 326 4.92 6.70 23.92
C ILE A 326 5.07 5.18 24.04
N LEU A 327 4.06 4.42 23.59
CA LEU A 327 4.21 2.98 23.41
C LEU A 327 5.13 2.72 22.22
N GLY A 328 6.25 2.04 22.49
CA GLY A 328 7.18 1.56 21.47
C GLY A 328 6.51 0.56 20.55
N VAL A 329 6.27 0.97 19.30
CA VAL A 329 5.85 0.06 18.23
C VAL A 329 7.10 -0.59 17.66
N ARG A 330 7.17 -1.92 17.72
CA ARG A 330 8.11 -2.73 16.94
C ARG A 330 7.57 -2.81 15.51
N ALA A 331 8.36 -2.36 14.54
CA ALA A 331 8.04 -2.47 13.12
C ALA A 331 8.09 -3.95 12.68
N ALA A 332 7.21 -4.32 11.76
CA ALA A 332 7.11 -5.64 11.16
C ALA A 332 7.73 -5.67 9.76
N PRO A 333 8.16 -6.83 9.25
CA PRO A 333 8.75 -6.94 7.93
C PRO A 333 7.70 -7.11 6.84
N GLY A 334 7.91 -6.42 5.71
CA GLY A 334 7.34 -6.78 4.41
C GLY A 334 6.77 -5.59 3.68
N THR A 335 7.60 -4.79 3.02
CA THR A 335 7.15 -3.59 2.30
C THR A 335 7.31 -3.75 0.79
N ASN A 336 6.39 -3.12 0.06
CA ASN A 336 5.94 -3.43 -1.31
C ASN A 336 7.02 -3.30 -2.40
N PHE A 337 7.85 -4.33 -2.49
CA PHE A 337 8.90 -4.58 -3.48
C PHE A 337 8.37 -4.53 -4.93
N TRP A 338 7.12 -4.92 -5.14
CA TRP A 338 6.58 -5.27 -6.45
C TRP A 338 6.61 -4.14 -7.49
N LYS A 339 6.21 -2.91 -7.18
CA LYS A 339 6.22 -1.83 -8.21
C LYS A 339 7.62 -1.44 -8.65
N CYS A 340 8.58 -1.40 -7.72
CA CYS A 340 9.98 -1.15 -8.08
C CYS A 340 10.55 -2.35 -8.83
N VAL A 341 10.21 -3.58 -8.45
CA VAL A 341 10.79 -4.80 -9.03
C VAL A 341 10.16 -5.21 -10.35
N VAL A 342 8.86 -5.00 -10.53
CA VAL A 342 8.20 -5.11 -11.84
C VAL A 342 8.68 -4.04 -12.79
N ALA A 343 8.86 -2.80 -12.33
CA ALA A 343 9.44 -1.78 -13.21
C ALA A 343 10.93 -2.03 -13.54
N THR A 344 11.70 -2.63 -12.62
CA THR A 344 13.12 -2.99 -12.86
C THR A 344 13.26 -4.27 -13.69
N SER A 345 12.31 -5.21 -13.62
CA SER A 345 12.28 -6.43 -14.46
C SER A 345 11.74 -6.20 -15.87
N LEU A 346 11.10 -5.04 -16.13
CA LEU A 346 10.66 -4.60 -17.45
C LEU A 346 11.69 -3.74 -18.20
N GLN A 347 12.83 -3.40 -17.59
CA GLN A 347 13.97 -2.88 -18.34
C GLN A 347 14.70 -4.05 -19.03
N PRO A 348 15.04 -3.93 -20.34
CA PRO A 348 15.91 -4.92 -20.97
C PRO A 348 17.22 -4.95 -20.17
N ARG A 349 17.53 -6.12 -19.61
CA ARG A 349 18.89 -6.40 -19.15
C ARG A 349 19.69 -6.59 -20.43
N ASP A 350 20.48 -5.59 -20.80
CA ASP A 350 21.59 -5.84 -21.70
C ASP A 350 22.54 -6.79 -20.95
N VAL A 351 22.62 -8.01 -21.51
CA VAL A 351 23.60 -9.11 -21.33
C VAL A 351 24.31 -9.24 -19.98
#